data_AF-A0A8T0HH92-F1
#
_entry.id   AF-A0A8T0HH92-F1
#
_cell.length_a   1.000
_cell.length_b   1.000
_cell.length_c   1.000
_cell.angle_alpha   90.00
_cell.angle_beta   90.00
_cell.angle_gamma   90.00
#
_symmetry.space_group_name_H-M   'P 1'
#
loop_
_entity.id
_entity.type
_entity.pdbx_description
1 polymer ?
#
loop_
_entity_poly.entity_id
_entity_poly.type
_entity_poly.pdbx_seq_one_letter_code
_entity_poly.pdbx_strand_id
1 'polypeptide(L)'
;MGRFTRLPIVVICALTLIAMDAPAVVSGASKPIDNVATEWSYLAGVIICAQPQPLELGPPIEPNIILAQLHLAQWHALIALKNTGACTTQEIVVAFASHKILSNYFPLQQYGRIDPLLYAQLKNLGPSDTQKKLGKQLGQAVALDLIQKYLPGREFALEAMRDALDSEIKNPRPGVWRYLNNTPAGRAAAFFIFYNLPVSQPYVVPDPTVFIKAFLSEVKPPKVPSAEWNEEYNIEKDIGRADWPGRTPEMNLIAVNSGCLKSYDPSTPELTTCNSETTWATVVRASLPKRTSLYDTVVTLAKLHVAMHDALIVLTTLQYGFWFWRPEMAYKTGDSTHAPIPNWTPYIPTPPHPEFPSGAVTSFSAAATILNSAIGKNVPFTIPSGGVWGPFCPIQGPIGSLSFDSYDDFVVYFQKSRLYAGAHFNDSVVDGLKVGDSVGDYVLANWGVEVPAGVLPKSTYLTVFAELPKVQTEFDPIRLVY
;
A
#
# COMPACT_ATOMS: atom_id res chain seq x y z
N MET A 1 -62.48 50.68 34.95
CA MET A 1 -61.34 51.45 34.41
C MET A 1 -60.08 50.98 35.13
N GLY A 2 -59.00 50.48 34.55
CA GLY A 2 -58.68 50.03 33.20
C GLY A 2 -57.59 48.95 33.33
N ARG A 3 -57.69 47.90 32.50
CA ARG A 3 -56.79 46.75 32.41
C ARG A 3 -55.53 47.15 31.64
N PHE A 4 -54.36 46.67 32.05
CA PHE A 4 -53.22 46.46 31.16
C PHE A 4 -52.81 44.99 31.21
N THR A 5 -53.21 44.26 30.17
CA THR A 5 -52.78 42.91 29.82
C THR A 5 -51.41 42.97 29.14
N ARG A 6 -50.42 42.23 29.65
CA ARG A 6 -49.17 41.94 28.94
C ARG A 6 -49.41 40.78 27.97
N LEU A 7 -49.22 41.03 26.66
CA LEU A 7 -49.09 40.00 25.63
C LEU A 7 -47.70 39.36 25.73
N PRO A 8 -47.56 38.02 25.64
CA PRO A 8 -46.35 37.39 25.14
C PRO A 8 -46.50 37.15 23.63
N ILE A 9 -45.49 37.62 22.89
CA ILE A 9 -45.30 37.35 21.47
C ILE A 9 -44.97 35.85 21.32
N VAL A 10 -45.86 35.11 20.64
CA VAL A 10 -45.61 33.74 20.19
C VAL A 10 -45.15 33.83 18.74
N VAL A 11 -43.85 33.66 18.50
CA VAL A 11 -43.33 33.41 17.14
C VAL A 11 -43.40 31.89 16.90
N ILE A 12 -44.37 31.50 16.07
CA ILE A 12 -44.51 30.14 15.55
C ILE A 12 -43.45 29.96 14.44
N CYS A 13 -42.36 29.25 14.72
CA CYS A 13 -41.51 28.69 13.68
C CYS A 13 -42.14 27.36 13.23
N ALA A 14 -42.84 27.41 12.09
CA ALA A 14 -43.26 26.21 11.37
C ALA A 14 -42.06 25.64 10.60
N LEU A 15 -41.51 24.53 11.08
CA LEU A 15 -40.62 23.66 10.31
C LEU A 15 -41.46 22.48 9.81
N THR A 16 -41.81 22.53 8.52
CA THR A 16 -42.35 21.40 7.77
C THR A 16 -41.28 20.31 7.67
N LEU A 17 -41.44 19.25 8.45
CA LEU A 17 -40.72 17.98 8.23
C LEU A 17 -41.27 17.34 6.96
N ILE A 18 -40.56 17.52 5.85
CA ILE A 18 -40.67 16.63 4.69
C ILE A 18 -39.89 15.37 5.08
N ALA A 19 -40.61 14.33 5.47
CA ALA A 19 -40.05 12.99 5.57
C ALA A 19 -39.64 12.55 4.16
N MET A 20 -38.33 12.59 3.86
CA MET A 20 -37.78 11.85 2.74
C MET A 20 -37.60 10.42 3.20
N ASP A 21 -38.46 9.52 2.71
CA ASP A 21 -38.24 8.09 2.84
C ASP A 21 -36.88 7.75 2.23
N ALA A 22 -35.93 7.37 3.08
CA ALA A 22 -34.66 6.82 2.64
C ALA A 22 -34.95 5.49 1.91
N PRO A 23 -34.44 5.29 0.69
CA PRO A 23 -34.64 4.03 -0.01
C PRO A 23 -34.01 2.90 0.81
N ALA A 24 -34.79 1.82 0.97
CA ALA A 24 -34.37 0.62 1.67
C ALA A 24 -33.04 0.10 1.09
N VAL A 25 -31.97 0.24 1.88
CA VAL A 25 -30.69 -0.41 1.60
C VAL A 25 -30.92 -1.91 1.61
N VAL A 26 -30.57 -2.58 0.52
CA VAL A 26 -30.57 -4.04 0.39
C VAL A 26 -29.77 -4.62 1.56
N SER A 27 -30.48 -5.22 2.51
CA SER A 27 -29.95 -5.86 3.70
C SER A 27 -29.37 -7.23 3.35
N GLY A 28 -28.09 -7.24 2.98
CA GLY A 28 -27.33 -8.47 2.76
C GLY A 28 -25.86 -8.41 3.20
N ALA A 29 -25.26 -7.22 3.33
CA ALA A 29 -23.86 -7.10 3.74
C ALA A 29 -23.71 -7.42 5.24
N SER A 30 -23.14 -8.58 5.51
CA SER A 30 -22.80 -9.00 6.87
C SER A 30 -21.72 -8.06 7.44
N LYS A 31 -21.83 -7.63 8.71
CA LYS A 31 -20.84 -6.72 9.34
C LYS A 31 -19.40 -7.25 9.15
N PRO A 32 -18.42 -6.39 8.77
CA PRO A 32 -17.01 -6.74 8.60
C PRO A 32 -16.39 -7.42 9.83
N ILE A 33 -15.29 -8.16 9.65
CA ILE A 33 -14.47 -8.60 10.79
C ILE A 33 -13.89 -7.38 11.51
N ASP A 34 -14.00 -7.43 12.83
CA ASP A 34 -13.51 -6.41 13.75
C ASP A 34 -12.86 -7.10 14.95
N ASN A 35 -11.57 -7.40 14.81
CA ASN A 35 -10.72 -7.93 15.87
C ASN A 35 -9.47 -7.05 16.06
N VAL A 36 -8.68 -7.34 17.09
CA VAL A 36 -7.52 -6.49 17.43
C VAL A 36 -6.55 -6.29 16.26
N ALA A 37 -6.31 -7.31 15.42
CA ALA A 37 -5.39 -7.20 14.30
C ALA A 37 -5.92 -6.24 13.22
N THR A 38 -7.21 -6.33 12.90
CA THR A 38 -7.86 -5.44 11.93
C THR A 38 -8.01 -4.01 12.46
N GLU A 39 -8.18 -3.81 13.77
CA GLU A 39 -8.21 -2.48 14.39
C GLU A 39 -6.83 -1.80 14.31
N TRP A 40 -5.75 -2.54 14.57
CA TRP A 40 -4.38 -2.03 14.43
C TRP A 40 -4.01 -1.75 12.97
N SER A 41 -4.39 -2.64 12.04
CA SER A 41 -4.23 -2.42 10.60
C SER A 41 -4.99 -1.15 10.16
N TYR A 42 -6.21 -0.97 10.67
CA TYR A 42 -7.02 0.20 10.39
C TYR A 42 -6.33 1.48 10.90
N LEU A 43 -5.85 1.48 12.14
CA LEU A 43 -5.14 2.63 12.70
C LEU A 43 -3.86 2.95 11.91
N ALA A 44 -3.11 1.94 11.49
CA ALA A 44 -1.92 2.12 10.65
C ALA A 44 -2.28 2.85 9.35
N GLY A 45 -3.33 2.41 8.65
CA GLY A 45 -3.83 3.07 7.44
C GLY A 45 -4.20 4.54 7.66
N VAL A 46 -4.91 4.85 8.76
CA VAL A 46 -5.24 6.23 9.14
C VAL A 46 -3.99 7.07 9.39
N ILE A 47 -3.00 6.53 10.11
CA ILE A 47 -1.76 7.26 10.44
C ILE A 47 -0.93 7.53 9.18
N ILE A 48 -0.73 6.49 8.35
CA ILE A 48 0.00 6.57 7.08
C ILE A 48 -0.62 7.64 6.19
N CYS A 49 -1.95 7.66 6.09
CA CYS A 49 -2.62 8.63 5.25
C CYS A 49 -2.57 10.07 5.77
N ALA A 50 -2.53 10.24 7.09
CA ALA A 50 -2.48 11.56 7.72
C ALA A 50 -1.07 12.17 7.72
N GLN A 51 -0.03 11.43 7.33
CA GLN A 51 1.32 12.00 7.24
C GLN A 51 1.38 12.96 6.05
N PRO A 52 1.71 14.26 6.26
CA PRO A 52 2.18 15.08 5.16
C PRO A 52 3.42 14.41 4.59
N GLN A 53 3.60 14.47 3.28
CA GLN A 53 4.84 14.07 2.62
C GLN A 53 5.68 15.33 2.33
N PRO A 54 6.32 16.00 3.31
CA PRO A 54 7.25 17.05 2.94
C PRO A 54 8.42 16.41 2.20
N LEU A 55 8.62 16.88 0.97
CA LEU A 55 9.80 16.64 0.14
C LEU A 55 11.14 16.93 0.87
N GLU A 56 11.09 17.66 1.99
CA GLU A 56 12.24 18.17 2.73
C GLU A 56 12.79 17.24 3.83
N LEU A 57 12.07 16.18 4.24
CA LEU A 57 12.49 15.28 5.35
C LEU A 57 13.14 13.96 4.88
N GLY A 58 13.53 13.88 3.61
CA GLY A 58 14.06 12.66 2.98
C GLY A 58 12.96 11.75 2.41
N PRO A 59 13.33 10.69 1.68
CA PRO A 59 12.33 9.77 1.12
C PRO A 59 11.51 9.14 2.27
N PRO A 60 10.17 9.16 2.19
CA PRO A 60 9.35 8.51 3.21
C PRO A 60 9.68 7.03 3.32
N ILE A 61 9.55 6.49 4.52
CA ILE A 61 9.54 5.03 4.68
C ILE A 61 8.33 4.51 3.90
N GLU A 62 8.60 3.63 2.95
CA GLU A 62 7.58 3.08 2.08
C GLU A 62 6.52 2.32 2.93
N PRO A 63 5.22 2.62 2.79
CA PRO A 63 4.19 2.07 3.68
C PRO A 63 4.06 0.55 3.72
N ASN A 64 4.36 -0.18 2.63
CA ASN A 64 4.35 -1.65 2.66
C ASN A 64 5.41 -2.21 3.60
N ILE A 65 6.56 -1.55 3.80
CA ILE A 65 7.53 -1.94 4.84
C ILE A 65 6.85 -1.92 6.22
N ILE A 66 6.13 -0.84 6.53
CA ILE A 66 5.50 -0.64 7.84
C ILE A 66 4.38 -1.66 8.05
N LEU A 67 3.54 -1.88 7.03
CA LEU A 67 2.43 -2.83 7.08
C LEU A 67 2.93 -4.28 7.14
N ALA A 68 3.97 -4.63 6.38
CA ALA A 68 4.59 -5.95 6.45
C ALA A 68 5.17 -6.21 7.84
N GLN A 69 5.93 -5.27 8.41
CA GLN A 69 6.46 -5.42 9.77
C GLN A 69 5.37 -5.46 10.84
N LEU A 70 4.31 -4.65 10.70
CA LEU A 70 3.17 -4.67 11.61
C LEU A 70 2.60 -6.09 11.68
N HIS A 71 2.28 -6.69 10.53
CA HIS A 71 1.60 -7.98 10.50
C HIS A 71 2.55 -9.16 10.76
N LEU A 72 3.83 -9.07 10.39
CA LEU A 72 4.86 -10.03 10.82
C LEU A 72 5.04 -10.00 12.34
N ALA A 73 5.09 -8.81 12.96
CA ALA A 73 5.21 -8.71 14.41
C ALA A 73 4.01 -9.33 15.13
N GLN A 74 2.79 -9.11 14.61
CA GLN A 74 1.59 -9.78 15.12
C GLN A 74 1.72 -11.31 15.00
N TRP A 75 2.14 -11.83 13.84
CA TRP A 75 2.27 -13.27 13.62
C TRP A 75 3.33 -13.90 14.51
N HIS A 76 4.50 -13.27 14.63
CA HIS A 76 5.58 -13.76 15.49
C HIS A 76 5.19 -13.70 16.96
N ALA A 77 4.42 -12.70 17.39
CA ALA A 77 3.90 -12.63 18.75
C ALA A 77 2.97 -13.81 19.07
N LEU A 78 2.12 -14.23 18.11
CA LEU A 78 1.26 -15.41 18.26
C LEU A 78 2.06 -16.71 18.31
N ILE A 79 3.12 -16.83 17.53
CA ILE A 79 4.05 -17.97 17.58
C ILE A 79 4.75 -18.01 18.94
N ALA A 80 5.30 -16.89 19.41
CA ALA A 80 5.98 -16.79 20.70
C ALA A 80 5.03 -17.17 21.86
N LEU A 81 3.78 -16.72 21.81
CA LEU A 81 2.75 -17.11 22.78
C LEU A 81 2.51 -18.64 22.78
N LYS A 82 2.38 -19.24 21.58
CA LYS A 82 2.17 -20.69 21.44
C LYS A 82 3.35 -21.50 22.02
N ASN A 83 4.58 -21.07 21.77
CA ASN A 83 5.79 -21.80 22.17
C ASN A 83 6.12 -21.65 23.67
N THR A 84 5.77 -20.52 24.28
CA THR A 84 6.04 -20.27 25.70
C THR A 84 5.02 -20.91 26.66
N GLY A 85 3.84 -21.31 26.17
CA GLY A 85 2.75 -21.82 27.02
C GLY A 85 2.25 -20.77 28.03
N ALA A 86 2.51 -19.50 27.73
CA ALA A 86 2.38 -18.35 28.62
C ALA A 86 0.92 -18.07 29.02
N CYS A 87 0.70 -17.69 30.28
CA CYS A 87 -0.59 -17.23 30.81
C CYS A 87 -0.92 -15.80 30.34
N THR A 88 -1.11 -15.60 29.03
CA THR A 88 -1.67 -14.37 28.42
C THR A 88 -2.53 -14.75 27.20
N THR A 89 -3.11 -13.78 26.50
CA THR A 89 -4.01 -14.04 25.37
C THR A 89 -3.43 -13.57 24.04
N GLN A 90 -3.96 -14.11 22.94
CA GLN A 90 -3.56 -13.74 21.57
C GLN A 90 -3.78 -12.25 21.33
N GLU A 91 -4.90 -11.70 21.84
CA GLU A 91 -5.26 -10.29 21.67
C GLU A 91 -4.24 -9.36 22.32
N ILE A 92 -3.76 -9.70 23.51
CA ILE A 92 -2.82 -8.88 24.27
C ILE A 92 -1.45 -8.85 23.57
N VAL A 93 -0.94 -10.00 23.13
CA VAL A 93 0.38 -10.06 22.45
C VAL A 93 0.34 -9.35 21.10
N VAL A 94 -0.75 -9.49 20.34
CA VAL A 94 -0.98 -8.77 19.07
C VAL A 94 -1.05 -7.27 19.31
N ALA A 95 -1.74 -6.83 20.37
CA ALA A 95 -1.86 -5.41 20.68
C ALA A 95 -0.51 -4.76 21.03
N PHE A 96 0.31 -5.41 21.87
CA PHE A 96 1.62 -4.87 22.24
C PHE A 96 2.64 -4.93 21.09
N ALA A 97 2.60 -5.96 20.24
CA ALA A 97 3.43 -6.02 19.04
C ALA A 97 3.10 -4.88 18.07
N SER A 98 1.80 -4.69 17.81
CA SER A 98 1.30 -3.63 16.92
C SER A 98 1.63 -2.23 17.44
N HIS A 99 1.39 -2.00 18.73
CA HIS A 99 1.75 -0.76 19.42
C HIS A 99 3.24 -0.43 19.23
N LYS A 100 4.13 -1.42 19.38
CA LYS A 100 5.57 -1.18 19.29
C LYS A 100 6.03 -0.84 17.88
N ILE A 101 5.50 -1.51 16.85
CA ILE A 101 5.77 -1.16 15.46
C ILE A 101 5.32 0.28 15.15
N LEU A 102 4.06 0.61 15.45
CA LEU A 102 3.54 1.94 15.12
C LEU A 102 4.18 3.06 15.92
N SER A 103 4.47 2.87 17.20
CA SER A 103 5.15 3.88 18.03
C SER A 103 6.59 4.12 17.58
N ASN A 104 7.25 3.11 16.99
CA ASN A 104 8.58 3.26 16.41
C ASN A 104 8.56 4.12 15.14
N TYR A 105 7.66 3.81 14.21
CA TYR A 105 7.58 4.52 12.92
C TYR A 105 6.88 5.88 13.01
N PHE A 106 5.98 6.06 13.98
CA PHE A 106 5.17 7.26 14.14
C PHE A 106 5.19 7.78 15.58
N PRO A 107 6.36 8.16 16.13
CA PRO A 107 6.47 8.62 17.52
C PRO A 107 5.59 9.85 17.81
N LEU A 108 5.40 10.73 16.83
CA LEU A 108 4.52 11.91 16.96
C LEU A 108 3.03 11.54 17.06
N GLN A 109 2.62 10.35 16.60
CA GLN A 109 1.25 9.87 16.72
C GLN A 109 1.01 9.02 17.98
N GLN A 110 2.07 8.81 18.78
CA GLN A 110 2.02 7.89 19.91
C GLN A 110 0.93 8.28 20.92
N TYR A 111 1.02 9.48 21.48
CA TYR A 111 0.09 9.96 22.51
C TYR A 111 -1.33 10.22 21.97
N GLY A 112 -1.43 10.68 20.72
CA GLY A 112 -2.72 11.11 20.15
C GLY A 112 -3.58 9.98 19.59
N ARG A 113 -2.97 8.87 19.13
CA ARG A 113 -3.70 7.82 18.42
C ARG A 113 -3.33 6.39 18.83
N ILE A 114 -2.04 6.10 19.02
CA ILE A 114 -1.53 4.74 19.27
C ILE A 114 -1.75 4.29 20.72
N ASP A 115 -1.37 5.11 21.71
CA ASP A 115 -1.57 4.81 23.13
C ASP A 115 -3.07 4.71 23.51
N PRO A 116 -3.96 5.60 23.00
CA PRO A 116 -5.40 5.47 23.23
C PRO A 116 -6.01 4.14 22.75
N LEU A 117 -5.61 3.62 21.58
CA LEU A 117 -6.12 2.34 21.07
C LEU A 117 -5.68 1.18 21.97
N LEU A 118 -4.39 1.13 22.32
CA LEU A 118 -3.88 0.11 23.25
C LEU A 118 -4.60 0.17 24.60
N TYR A 119 -4.78 1.37 25.15
CA TYR A 119 -5.48 1.56 26.41
C TYR A 119 -6.93 1.05 26.35
N ALA A 120 -7.67 1.39 25.30
CA ALA A 120 -9.05 0.95 25.11
C ALA A 120 -9.15 -0.58 24.99
N GLN A 121 -8.28 -1.21 24.20
CA GLN A 121 -8.24 -2.67 24.06
C GLN A 121 -7.91 -3.36 25.39
N LEU A 122 -6.88 -2.92 26.11
CA LEU A 122 -6.52 -3.51 27.40
C LEU A 122 -7.62 -3.31 28.44
N LYS A 123 -8.30 -2.16 28.45
CA LYS A 123 -9.45 -1.92 29.34
C LYS A 123 -10.59 -2.90 29.05
N ASN A 124 -10.89 -3.14 27.78
CA ASN A 124 -11.96 -4.06 27.37
C ASN A 124 -11.62 -5.54 27.67
N LEU A 125 -10.35 -5.92 27.50
CA LEU A 125 -9.87 -7.30 27.76
C LEU A 125 -9.76 -7.61 29.26
N GLY A 126 -9.61 -6.60 30.12
CA GLY A 126 -9.48 -6.76 31.57
C GLY A 126 -8.34 -7.70 32.02
N PRO A 127 -7.12 -7.62 31.46
CA PRO A 127 -6.04 -8.53 31.81
C PRO A 127 -5.54 -8.29 33.23
N SER A 128 -5.11 -9.35 33.92
CA SER A 128 -4.29 -9.23 35.13
C SER A 128 -2.95 -8.55 34.83
N ASP A 129 -2.30 -8.00 35.85
CA ASP A 129 -0.97 -7.39 35.72
C ASP A 129 0.07 -8.36 35.15
N THR A 130 -0.05 -9.64 35.48
CA THR A 130 0.81 -10.71 34.96
C THR A 130 0.59 -10.93 33.47
N GLN A 131 -0.67 -11.05 33.03
CA GLN A 131 -1.03 -11.19 31.62
C GLN A 131 -0.56 -9.99 30.80
N LYS A 132 -0.74 -8.77 31.34
CA LYS A 132 -0.32 -7.52 30.69
C LYS A 132 1.19 -7.41 30.58
N LYS A 133 1.93 -7.68 31.66
CA LYS A 133 3.41 -7.63 31.66
C LYS A 133 3.99 -8.64 30.68
N LEU A 134 3.49 -9.87 30.68
CA LEU A 134 3.95 -10.92 29.78
C LEU A 134 3.60 -10.63 28.32
N GLY A 135 2.37 -10.19 28.06
CA GLY A 135 1.95 -9.80 26.71
C GLY A 135 2.80 -8.66 26.14
N LYS A 136 3.15 -7.67 26.98
CA LYS A 136 4.08 -6.59 26.63
C LYS A 136 5.47 -7.12 26.30
N GLN A 137 6.01 -8.01 27.15
CA GLN A 137 7.33 -8.61 26.94
C GLN A 137 7.42 -9.35 25.60
N LEU A 138 6.49 -10.26 25.33
CA LEU A 138 6.46 -11.03 24.08
C LEU A 138 6.28 -10.12 22.85
N GLY A 139 5.25 -9.27 22.87
CA GLY A 139 4.90 -8.44 21.72
C GLY A 139 5.97 -7.40 21.39
N GLN A 140 6.57 -6.74 22.39
CA GLN A 140 7.60 -5.73 22.14
C GLN A 140 8.92 -6.35 21.68
N ALA A 141 9.28 -7.54 22.17
CA ALA A 141 10.51 -8.22 21.78
C ALA A 141 10.52 -8.56 20.29
N VAL A 142 9.47 -9.21 19.80
CA VAL A 142 9.37 -9.58 18.37
C VAL A 142 9.34 -8.35 17.46
N ALA A 143 8.69 -7.27 17.89
CA ALA A 143 8.61 -6.03 17.13
C ALA A 143 9.97 -5.32 17.03
N LEU A 144 10.71 -5.22 18.15
CA LEU A 144 12.04 -4.61 18.17
C LEU A 144 13.04 -5.37 17.29
N ASP A 145 13.04 -6.71 17.38
CA ASP A 145 13.91 -7.58 16.60
C ASP A 145 13.64 -7.45 15.09
N LEU A 146 12.37 -7.31 14.67
CA LEU A 146 12.02 -7.04 13.27
C LEU A 146 12.51 -5.66 12.80
N ILE A 147 12.31 -4.62 13.61
CA ILE A 147 12.75 -3.25 13.29
C ILE A 147 14.27 -3.20 13.08
N GLN A 148 15.05 -3.85 13.95
CA GLN A 148 16.52 -3.78 13.91
C GLN A 148 17.13 -4.45 12.69
N LYS A 149 16.56 -5.54 12.21
CA LYS A 149 17.07 -6.26 11.03
C LYS A 149 16.80 -5.54 9.73
N TYR A 150 15.81 -4.67 9.73
CA TYR A 150 15.37 -3.96 8.54
C TYR A 150 15.79 -2.48 8.62
N LEU A 151 17.11 -2.23 8.62
CA LEU A 151 17.66 -0.89 8.47
C LEU A 151 17.91 -0.60 6.99
N PRO A 152 17.18 0.33 6.35
CA PRO A 152 17.41 0.64 4.94
C PRO A 152 18.78 1.30 4.77
N GLY A 153 19.61 0.76 3.87
CA GLY A 153 20.78 1.49 3.34
C GLY A 153 20.29 2.63 2.46
N ARG A 154 20.69 3.89 2.74
CA ARG A 154 19.93 5.06 2.26
C ARG A 154 20.59 6.03 1.28
N GLU A 155 21.89 6.03 1.02
CA GLU A 155 22.49 7.18 0.31
C GLU A 155 23.09 6.90 -1.08
N PHE A 156 23.60 5.70 -1.38
CA PHE A 156 24.33 5.50 -2.65
C PHE A 156 23.45 5.37 -3.90
N ALA A 157 22.17 4.99 -3.76
CA ALA A 157 21.32 4.66 -4.91
C ALA A 157 20.83 5.90 -5.68
N LEU A 158 20.59 7.03 -5.00
CA LEU A 158 20.05 8.24 -5.64
C LEU A 158 21.09 8.91 -6.56
N GLU A 159 22.33 9.02 -6.10
CA GLU A 159 23.42 9.60 -6.88
C GLU A 159 23.74 8.72 -8.09
N ALA A 160 23.87 7.41 -7.90
CA ALA A 160 24.07 6.46 -9.00
C ALA A 160 22.95 6.53 -10.06
N MET A 161 21.71 6.69 -9.63
CA MET A 161 20.56 6.87 -10.50
C MET A 161 20.64 8.20 -11.29
N ARG A 162 21.04 9.30 -10.65
CA ARG A 162 21.25 10.60 -11.31
C ARG A 162 22.39 10.55 -12.32
N ASP A 163 23.52 9.94 -11.96
CA ASP A 163 24.67 9.75 -12.84
C ASP A 163 24.30 8.91 -14.08
N ALA A 164 23.49 7.87 -13.90
CA ALA A 164 22.98 7.05 -15.00
C ALA A 164 22.13 7.90 -15.96
N LEU A 165 21.20 8.72 -15.44
CA LEU A 165 20.38 9.62 -16.26
C LEU A 165 21.21 10.68 -16.99
N ASP A 166 22.21 11.26 -16.30
CA ASP A 166 23.07 12.30 -16.87
C ASP A 166 24.03 11.74 -17.93
N SER A 167 24.39 10.45 -17.87
CA SER A 167 25.26 9.81 -18.87
C SER A 167 24.66 9.79 -20.29
N GLU A 168 23.34 9.76 -20.40
CA GLU A 168 22.61 9.71 -21.68
C GLU A 168 22.13 11.10 -22.16
N ILE A 169 22.47 12.18 -21.44
CA ILE A 169 21.88 13.51 -21.65
C ILE A 169 22.15 14.11 -23.03
N LYS A 170 23.32 13.83 -23.61
CA LYS A 170 23.77 14.42 -24.89
C LYS A 170 23.10 13.75 -26.08
N ASN A 171 22.89 12.44 -26.02
CA ASN A 171 22.38 11.61 -27.12
C ASN A 171 21.32 10.65 -26.59
N PRO A 172 20.14 11.16 -26.21
CA PRO A 172 19.22 10.37 -25.42
C PRO A 172 18.47 9.35 -26.31
N ARG A 173 18.58 8.07 -25.96
CA ARG A 173 18.02 6.95 -26.74
C ARG A 173 16.50 6.84 -26.59
N PRO A 174 15.70 6.72 -27.67
CA PRO A 174 14.27 6.42 -27.57
C PRO A 174 14.01 5.19 -26.70
N GLY A 175 12.90 5.19 -25.95
CA GLY A 175 12.57 4.11 -25.01
C GLY A 175 13.20 4.21 -23.62
N VAL A 176 14.20 5.07 -23.42
CA VAL A 176 14.86 5.25 -22.11
C VAL A 176 14.30 6.48 -21.39
N TRP A 177 13.99 6.32 -20.11
CA TRP A 177 13.50 7.34 -19.19
C TRP A 177 14.56 8.41 -18.90
N ARG A 178 14.09 9.65 -18.69
CA ARG A 178 14.93 10.84 -18.61
C ARG A 178 14.27 11.88 -17.69
N TYR A 179 14.97 12.99 -17.48
CA TYR A 179 14.36 14.19 -16.91
C TYR A 179 13.32 14.78 -17.87
N LEU A 180 12.09 14.99 -17.38
CA LEU A 180 11.07 15.74 -18.13
C LEU A 180 11.49 17.21 -18.34
N ASN A 181 12.13 17.83 -17.34
CA ASN A 181 12.76 19.14 -17.45
C ASN A 181 14.29 19.02 -17.36
N ASN A 182 14.95 19.05 -18.51
CA ASN A 182 16.40 18.85 -18.62
C ASN A 182 17.25 20.12 -18.42
N THR A 183 16.69 21.20 -17.86
CA THR A 183 17.50 22.36 -17.45
C THR A 183 18.30 22.03 -16.18
N PRO A 184 19.43 22.71 -15.89
CA PRO A 184 20.16 22.50 -14.63
C PRO A 184 19.26 22.64 -13.39
N ALA A 185 18.38 23.64 -13.37
CA ALA A 185 17.40 23.83 -12.30
C ALA A 185 16.36 22.70 -12.27
N GLY A 186 15.89 22.26 -13.44
CA GLY A 186 14.95 21.13 -13.56
C GLY A 186 15.51 19.81 -13.05
N ARG A 187 16.78 19.51 -13.33
CA ARG A 187 17.47 18.31 -12.81
C ARG A 187 17.69 18.39 -11.30
N ALA A 188 18.11 19.55 -10.81
CA ALA A 188 18.28 19.78 -9.37
C ALA A 188 16.95 19.64 -8.59
N ALA A 189 15.84 20.07 -9.21
CA ALA A 189 14.50 19.95 -8.65
C ALA A 189 13.82 18.59 -8.92
N ALA A 190 14.46 17.68 -9.68
CA ALA A 190 13.87 16.40 -10.01
C ALA A 190 13.71 15.54 -8.76
N PHE A 191 12.45 15.21 -8.47
CA PHE A 191 12.08 14.28 -7.41
C PHE A 191 12.04 12.86 -7.97
N PHE A 192 12.33 11.88 -7.13
CA PHE A 192 12.39 10.47 -7.49
C PHE A 192 11.86 9.64 -6.33
N ILE A 193 11.06 8.60 -6.63
CA ILE A 193 10.51 7.68 -5.62
C ILE A 193 10.99 6.27 -5.85
N PHE A 194 11.02 5.44 -4.81
CA PHE A 194 11.34 4.01 -4.88
C PHE A 194 12.77 3.62 -5.32
N TYR A 195 13.67 4.57 -5.57
CA TYR A 195 15.06 4.29 -5.98
C TYR A 195 15.87 3.49 -4.95
N ASN A 196 15.44 3.45 -3.69
CA ASN A 196 16.07 2.69 -2.61
C ASN A 196 15.50 1.27 -2.43
N LEU A 197 14.36 0.95 -3.06
CA LEU A 197 13.75 -0.37 -2.95
C LEU A 197 14.55 -1.49 -3.64
N PRO A 198 15.21 -1.29 -4.81
CA PRO A 198 16.01 -2.35 -5.44
C PRO A 198 17.16 -2.87 -4.57
N VAL A 199 17.63 -2.06 -3.61
CA VAL A 199 18.72 -2.43 -2.67
C VAL A 199 18.18 -2.84 -1.30
N SER A 200 16.86 -2.87 -1.14
CA SER A 200 16.20 -3.39 0.07
C SER A 200 16.12 -4.91 -0.01
N GLN A 201 16.16 -5.57 1.15
CA GLN A 201 16.07 -7.03 1.20
C GLN A 201 14.59 -7.46 1.16
N PRO A 202 14.20 -8.38 0.27
CA PRO A 202 12.87 -8.97 0.34
C PRO A 202 12.71 -9.87 1.57
N TYR A 203 11.47 -10.16 1.94
CA TYR A 203 11.14 -11.10 3.02
C TYR A 203 11.14 -12.56 2.54
N VAL A 204 10.47 -12.92 1.46
CA VAL A 204 10.37 -14.32 0.98
C VAL A 204 11.12 -14.51 -0.32
N VAL A 205 10.92 -13.59 -1.26
CA VAL A 205 11.59 -13.62 -2.55
C VAL A 205 13.10 -13.64 -2.29
N PRO A 206 13.88 -14.46 -3.02
CA PRO A 206 15.33 -14.45 -2.89
C PRO A 206 15.88 -13.12 -3.44
N ASP A 207 17.18 -13.06 -3.74
CA ASP A 207 17.71 -11.94 -4.52
C ASP A 207 16.80 -11.65 -5.74
N PRO A 208 16.32 -10.40 -5.91
CA PRO A 208 15.30 -10.11 -6.92
C PRO A 208 15.81 -10.39 -8.34
N THR A 209 17.12 -10.26 -8.60
CA THR A 209 17.71 -10.59 -9.91
C THR A 209 17.67 -12.10 -10.16
N VAL A 210 17.95 -12.91 -9.13
CA VAL A 210 17.82 -14.37 -9.22
C VAL A 210 16.37 -14.78 -9.46
N PHE A 211 15.43 -14.17 -8.73
CA PHE A 211 14.00 -14.42 -8.92
C PHE A 211 13.54 -14.07 -10.34
N ILE A 212 13.85 -12.86 -10.82
CA ILE A 212 13.50 -12.41 -12.16
C ILE A 212 14.03 -13.37 -13.22
N LYS A 213 15.30 -13.79 -13.10
CA LYS A 213 15.89 -14.73 -14.07
C LYS A 213 15.20 -16.09 -14.09
N ALA A 214 14.72 -16.56 -12.94
CA ALA A 214 14.11 -17.89 -12.81
C ALA A 214 12.64 -17.90 -13.24
N PHE A 215 11.89 -16.83 -12.95
CA PHE A 215 10.42 -16.82 -13.07
C PHE A 215 9.86 -15.78 -14.02
N LEU A 216 10.64 -14.77 -14.42
CA LEU A 216 10.17 -13.60 -15.17
C LEU A 216 11.11 -13.23 -16.34
N SER A 217 11.84 -14.22 -16.87
CA SER A 217 12.88 -13.99 -17.90
C SER A 217 12.35 -13.42 -19.22
N GLU A 218 11.05 -13.61 -19.47
CA GLU A 218 10.31 -13.14 -20.62
C GLU A 218 9.75 -11.73 -20.44
N VAL A 219 9.63 -11.25 -19.19
CA VAL A 219 9.07 -9.94 -18.86
C VAL A 219 10.08 -8.85 -19.21
N LYS A 220 9.76 -8.04 -20.22
CA LYS A 220 10.58 -6.94 -20.71
C LYS A 220 9.74 -5.96 -21.53
N PRO A 221 10.07 -4.66 -21.51
CA PRO A 221 9.37 -3.70 -22.35
C PRO A 221 9.67 -3.96 -23.84
N PRO A 222 8.80 -3.50 -24.75
CA PRO A 222 9.05 -3.56 -26.18
C PRO A 222 10.27 -2.73 -26.53
N LYS A 223 11.01 -3.18 -27.55
CA LYS A 223 12.12 -2.40 -28.09
C LYS A 223 11.58 -1.15 -28.78
N VAL A 224 12.23 -0.01 -28.60
CA VAL A 224 11.86 1.24 -29.28
C VAL A 224 12.90 1.55 -30.36
N PRO A 225 12.53 1.60 -31.66
CA PRO A 225 11.23 1.22 -32.24
C PRO A 225 11.10 -0.30 -32.48
N SER A 226 9.86 -0.80 -32.55
CA SER A 226 9.50 -2.16 -32.97
C SER A 226 8.02 -2.23 -33.37
N ALA A 227 7.57 -3.34 -33.96
CA ALA A 227 6.16 -3.52 -34.28
C ALA A 227 5.30 -3.61 -33.01
N GLU A 228 5.82 -4.28 -31.99
CA GLU A 228 5.21 -4.40 -30.67
C GLU A 228 5.07 -3.01 -30.01
N TRP A 229 6.12 -2.19 -30.08
CA TRP A 229 6.06 -0.80 -29.59
C TRP A 229 5.00 0.04 -30.30
N ASN A 230 4.82 -0.13 -31.62
CA ASN A 230 3.81 0.61 -32.36
C ASN A 230 2.38 0.26 -31.90
N GLU A 231 2.14 -0.99 -31.51
CA GLU A 231 0.84 -1.41 -30.96
C GLU A 231 0.59 -0.74 -29.60
N GLU A 232 1.54 -0.84 -28.68
CA GLU A 232 1.46 -0.23 -27.35
C GLU A 232 1.30 1.29 -27.40
N TYR A 233 2.06 1.95 -28.27
CA TYR A 233 1.96 3.39 -28.51
C TYR A 233 0.57 3.78 -29.03
N ASN A 234 -0.02 3.00 -29.94
CA ASN A 234 -1.33 3.35 -30.51
C ASN A 234 -2.49 3.09 -29.54
N ILE A 235 -2.39 2.08 -28.68
CA ILE A 235 -3.41 1.78 -27.65
C ILE A 235 -3.51 2.97 -26.68
N GLU A 236 -2.39 3.42 -26.13
CA GLU A 236 -2.39 4.38 -25.01
C GLU A 236 -2.56 5.84 -25.46
N LYS A 237 -2.25 6.16 -26.72
CA LYS A 237 -2.15 7.53 -27.25
C LYS A 237 -3.34 8.41 -26.94
N ASP A 238 -4.53 7.85 -27.11
CA ASP A 238 -5.80 8.56 -26.96
C ASP A 238 -6.40 8.33 -25.57
N ILE A 239 -6.44 7.08 -25.08
CA ILE A 239 -7.11 6.75 -23.81
C ILE A 239 -6.42 7.35 -22.57
N GLY A 240 -5.11 7.56 -22.63
CA GLY A 240 -4.33 8.16 -21.54
C GLY A 240 -4.24 9.68 -21.58
N ARG A 241 -4.60 10.29 -22.72
CA ARG A 241 -4.47 11.73 -22.97
C ARG A 241 -5.57 12.53 -22.27
N ALA A 242 -5.20 13.64 -21.62
CA ALA A 242 -6.12 14.45 -20.80
C ALA A 242 -7.23 15.13 -21.61
N ASP A 243 -6.89 15.65 -22.79
CA ASP A 243 -7.78 16.43 -23.68
C ASP A 243 -8.37 15.58 -24.82
N TRP A 244 -8.32 14.24 -24.71
CA TRP A 244 -8.96 13.37 -25.71
C TRP A 244 -10.50 13.50 -25.65
N PRO A 245 -11.18 13.84 -26.76
CA PRO A 245 -12.65 14.02 -26.76
C PRO A 245 -13.44 12.74 -26.43
N GLY A 246 -12.82 11.56 -26.54
CA GLY A 246 -13.46 10.27 -26.26
C GLY A 246 -13.53 9.89 -24.79
N ARG A 247 -12.97 10.69 -23.86
CA ARG A 247 -13.00 10.36 -22.43
C ARG A 247 -14.43 10.34 -21.88
N THR A 248 -14.77 9.28 -21.15
CA THR A 248 -16.06 9.14 -20.48
C THR A 248 -15.97 9.55 -19.00
N PRO A 249 -17.10 9.89 -18.34
CA PRO A 249 -17.11 10.11 -16.90
C PRO A 249 -16.59 8.91 -16.09
N GLU A 250 -16.85 7.69 -16.57
CA GLU A 250 -16.35 6.47 -15.94
C GLU A 250 -14.82 6.36 -16.03
N MET A 251 -14.24 6.61 -17.21
CA MET A 251 -12.77 6.62 -17.36
C MET A 251 -12.11 7.63 -16.41
N ASN A 252 -12.70 8.83 -16.31
CA ASN A 252 -12.22 9.88 -15.43
C ASN A 252 -12.28 9.45 -13.96
N LEU A 253 -13.41 8.87 -13.53
CA LEU A 253 -13.57 8.37 -12.17
C LEU A 253 -12.57 7.25 -11.87
N ILE A 254 -12.43 6.28 -12.77
CA ILE A 254 -11.49 5.16 -12.62
C ILE A 254 -10.05 5.68 -12.50
N ALA A 255 -9.64 6.63 -13.35
CA ALA A 255 -8.29 7.20 -13.32
C ALA A 255 -8.02 7.99 -12.03
N VAL A 256 -8.95 8.84 -11.60
CA VAL A 256 -8.80 9.64 -10.37
C VAL A 256 -8.74 8.74 -9.13
N ASN A 257 -9.58 7.69 -9.08
CA ASN A 257 -9.66 6.83 -7.91
C ASN A 257 -8.34 6.08 -7.64
N SER A 258 -7.56 5.66 -8.67
CA SER A 258 -6.22 5.10 -8.42
C SER A 258 -5.12 6.15 -8.24
N GLY A 259 -5.32 7.36 -8.79
CA GLY A 259 -4.38 8.46 -8.70
C GLY A 259 -4.28 9.04 -7.28
N CYS A 260 -5.21 8.69 -6.39
CA CYS A 260 -5.16 9.07 -4.99
C CYS A 260 -5.04 10.58 -4.74
N LEU A 261 -5.46 11.39 -5.73
CA LEU A 261 -5.39 12.84 -5.67
C LEU A 261 -6.43 13.32 -4.65
N LYS A 262 -5.99 13.71 -3.45
CA LYS A 262 -6.76 14.66 -2.65
C LYS A 262 -6.90 15.90 -3.53
N SER A 263 -8.14 16.25 -3.90
CA SER A 263 -8.54 17.51 -4.54
C SER A 263 -7.43 18.19 -5.35
N TYR A 264 -7.38 18.00 -6.67
CA TYR A 264 -6.51 18.83 -7.52
C TYR A 264 -6.92 20.30 -7.35
N ASP A 265 -6.25 21.02 -6.45
CA ASP A 265 -6.26 22.46 -6.35
C ASP A 265 -4.98 22.97 -7.04
N PRO A 266 -5.08 23.55 -8.25
CA PRO A 266 -3.92 24.10 -8.96
C PRO A 266 -3.25 25.26 -8.21
N SER A 267 -3.88 25.82 -7.16
CA SER A 267 -3.32 26.87 -6.30
C SER A 267 -2.61 26.36 -5.05
N THR A 268 -2.80 25.08 -4.69
CA THR A 268 -2.10 24.42 -3.58
C THR A 268 -1.59 23.04 -4.02
N PRO A 269 -0.34 22.93 -4.51
CA PRO A 269 0.23 21.67 -4.96
C PRO A 269 0.65 20.80 -3.76
N GLU A 270 -0.30 20.46 -2.89
CA GLU A 270 -0.14 19.39 -1.92
C GLU A 270 -0.51 18.08 -2.62
N LEU A 271 0.49 17.41 -3.20
CA LEU A 271 0.41 15.99 -3.52
C LEU A 271 0.22 15.22 -2.20
N THR A 272 -1.00 15.18 -1.69
CA THR A 272 -1.29 14.25 -0.61
C THR A 272 -1.42 12.88 -1.25
N THR A 273 -0.35 12.09 -1.16
CA THR A 273 -0.35 10.70 -1.61
C THR A 273 -1.29 9.91 -0.69
N CYS A 274 -2.48 9.56 -1.15
CA CYS A 274 -3.18 8.46 -0.51
C CYS A 274 -2.46 7.17 -0.90
N ASN A 275 -2.13 6.33 0.09
CA ASN A 275 -1.45 5.07 -0.15
C ASN A 275 -2.51 3.99 -0.39
N SER A 276 -2.69 3.64 -1.67
CA SER A 276 -3.62 2.61 -2.15
C SER A 276 -3.37 1.24 -1.52
N GLU A 277 -2.19 1.02 -0.95
CA GLU A 277 -1.78 -0.25 -0.38
C GLU A 277 -2.44 -0.50 0.99
N THR A 278 -2.87 0.58 1.66
CA THR A 278 -3.74 0.50 2.84
C THR A 278 -5.16 0.02 2.51
N THR A 279 -5.60 0.08 1.24
CA THR A 279 -6.92 -0.37 0.81
C THR A 279 -7.12 -1.87 1.03
N TRP A 280 -6.06 -2.67 0.90
CA TRP A 280 -6.16 -4.11 1.13
C TRP A 280 -6.57 -4.47 2.55
N ALA A 281 -6.27 -3.63 3.56
CA ALA A 281 -6.79 -3.82 4.91
C ALA A 281 -8.33 -3.69 4.96
N THR A 282 -8.91 -2.76 4.19
CA THR A 282 -10.38 -2.66 4.02
C THR A 282 -10.93 -3.89 3.32
N VAL A 283 -10.28 -4.34 2.24
CA VAL A 283 -10.72 -5.52 1.47
C VAL A 283 -10.71 -6.77 2.34
N VAL A 284 -9.64 -6.99 3.13
CA VAL A 284 -9.55 -8.11 4.08
C VAL A 284 -10.69 -8.07 5.10
N ARG A 285 -10.95 -6.92 5.72
CA ARG A 285 -12.05 -6.76 6.68
C ARG A 285 -13.42 -7.05 6.07
N ALA A 286 -13.63 -6.62 4.82
CA ALA A 286 -14.87 -6.82 4.09
C ALA A 286 -15.06 -8.27 3.60
N SER A 287 -13.96 -9.01 3.39
CA SER A 287 -14.01 -10.32 2.73
C SER A 287 -13.86 -11.52 3.66
N LEU A 288 -13.18 -11.38 4.80
CA LEU A 288 -12.94 -12.53 5.67
C LEU A 288 -14.25 -13.06 6.29
N PRO A 289 -14.47 -14.39 6.31
CA PRO A 289 -15.64 -14.99 6.95
C PRO A 289 -15.71 -14.63 8.45
N LYS A 290 -16.88 -14.28 8.99
CA LYS A 290 -17.05 -13.85 10.40
C LYS A 290 -16.42 -14.74 11.48
N ARG A 291 -16.26 -16.04 11.19
CA ARG A 291 -15.69 -17.04 12.13
C ARG A 291 -14.18 -17.23 11.96
N THR A 292 -13.52 -16.45 11.10
CA THR A 292 -12.06 -16.48 10.92
C THR A 292 -11.40 -16.20 12.26
N SER A 293 -10.46 -17.06 12.65
CA SER A 293 -9.74 -16.90 13.91
C SER A 293 -8.83 -15.66 13.87
N LEU A 294 -8.42 -15.16 15.04
CA LEU A 294 -7.43 -14.08 15.10
C LEU A 294 -6.11 -14.52 14.44
N TYR A 295 -5.69 -15.78 14.64
CA TYR A 295 -4.50 -16.33 14.02
C TYR A 295 -4.57 -16.32 12.49
N ASP A 296 -5.68 -16.80 11.91
CA ASP A 296 -5.86 -16.84 10.45
C ASP A 296 -5.96 -15.43 9.86
N THR A 297 -6.59 -14.50 10.59
CA THR A 297 -6.62 -13.08 10.21
C THR A 297 -5.21 -12.51 10.14
N VAL A 298 -4.39 -12.73 11.17
CA VAL A 298 -3.01 -12.23 11.26
C VAL A 298 -2.11 -12.86 10.20
N VAL A 299 -2.20 -14.17 9.97
CA VAL A 299 -1.41 -14.85 8.93
C VAL A 299 -1.78 -14.35 7.54
N THR A 300 -3.07 -14.14 7.26
CA THR A 300 -3.53 -13.62 5.98
C THR A 300 -2.98 -12.21 5.73
N LEU A 301 -3.09 -11.31 6.71
CA LEU A 301 -2.55 -9.95 6.60
C LEU A 301 -1.02 -9.95 6.49
N ALA A 302 -0.32 -10.83 7.20
CA ALA A 302 1.14 -10.95 7.14
C ALA A 302 1.59 -11.40 5.76
N LYS A 303 1.01 -12.48 5.21
CA LYS A 303 1.28 -12.94 3.83
C LYS A 303 1.01 -11.87 2.80
N LEU A 304 -0.13 -11.19 2.93
CA LEU A 304 -0.56 -10.16 2.00
C LEU A 304 0.45 -9.02 1.91
N HIS A 305 0.81 -8.41 3.04
CA HIS A 305 1.70 -7.25 3.01
C HIS A 305 3.16 -7.62 2.74
N VAL A 306 3.58 -8.84 3.12
CA VAL A 306 4.88 -9.38 2.69
C VAL A 306 4.92 -9.56 1.16
N ALA A 307 3.89 -10.15 0.56
CA ALA A 307 3.84 -10.33 -0.89
C ALA A 307 3.84 -8.99 -1.63
N MET A 308 3.08 -8.01 -1.15
CA MET A 308 3.10 -6.65 -1.72
C MET A 308 4.47 -6.00 -1.62
N HIS A 309 5.14 -6.12 -0.47
CA HIS A 309 6.46 -5.53 -0.26
C HIS A 309 7.52 -6.17 -1.17
N ASP A 310 7.58 -7.49 -1.22
CA ASP A 310 8.51 -8.21 -2.09
C ASP A 310 8.24 -7.93 -3.57
N ALA A 311 6.96 -7.83 -3.94
CA ALA A 311 6.56 -7.47 -5.30
C ALA A 311 7.04 -6.07 -5.68
N LEU A 312 7.03 -5.11 -4.75
CA LEU A 312 7.62 -3.78 -4.98
C LEU A 312 9.14 -3.82 -5.18
N ILE A 313 9.87 -4.69 -4.49
CA ILE A 313 11.32 -4.84 -4.69
C ILE A 313 11.60 -5.46 -6.07
N VAL A 314 10.88 -6.51 -6.46
CA VAL A 314 11.00 -7.12 -7.80
C VAL A 314 10.64 -6.11 -8.90
N LEU A 315 9.51 -5.42 -8.74
CA LEU A 315 9.05 -4.34 -9.61
C LEU A 315 10.14 -3.29 -9.81
N THR A 316 10.68 -2.74 -8.73
CA THR A 316 11.63 -1.63 -8.82
C THR A 316 12.97 -2.09 -9.39
N THR A 317 13.35 -3.35 -9.14
CA THR A 317 14.49 -3.98 -9.83
C THR A 317 14.27 -4.03 -11.34
N LEU A 318 13.05 -4.32 -11.83
CA LEU A 318 12.71 -4.27 -13.26
C LEU A 318 12.69 -2.82 -13.78
N GLN A 319 12.02 -1.90 -13.08
CA GLN A 319 11.89 -0.49 -13.49
C GLN A 319 13.26 0.18 -13.64
N TYR A 320 14.10 0.08 -12.61
CA TYR A 320 15.47 0.62 -12.62
C TYR A 320 16.47 -0.28 -13.35
N GLY A 321 16.07 -1.48 -13.78
CA GLY A 321 16.85 -2.33 -14.68
C GLY A 321 16.65 -1.93 -16.15
N PHE A 322 15.41 -1.70 -16.56
CA PHE A 322 15.06 -1.35 -17.94
C PHE A 322 15.08 0.14 -18.25
N TRP A 323 14.82 0.98 -17.25
CA TRP A 323 14.71 2.43 -17.43
C TRP A 323 13.68 2.81 -18.49
N PHE A 324 12.57 2.10 -18.62
CA PHE A 324 11.62 2.37 -19.70
C PHE A 324 10.91 3.72 -19.52
N TRP A 325 10.74 4.48 -20.60
CA TRP A 325 10.15 5.82 -20.57
C TRP A 325 8.65 5.81 -20.27
N ARG A 326 8.16 6.90 -19.67
CA ARG A 326 6.73 7.10 -19.40
C ARG A 326 5.96 7.55 -20.65
N PRO A 327 4.63 7.35 -20.73
CA PRO A 327 3.81 7.80 -21.86
C PRO A 327 4.01 9.28 -22.19
N GLU A 328 4.00 10.17 -21.17
CA GLU A 328 4.24 11.60 -21.37
C GLU A 328 5.55 11.87 -22.11
N MET A 329 6.62 11.15 -21.77
CA MET A 329 7.91 11.29 -22.42
C MET A 329 7.88 10.73 -23.85
N ALA A 330 7.33 9.54 -24.04
CA ALA A 330 7.22 8.89 -25.34
C ALA A 330 6.46 9.75 -26.35
N TYR A 331 5.29 10.27 -25.97
CA TYR A 331 4.49 11.11 -26.86
C TYR A 331 5.14 12.47 -27.12
N LYS A 332 5.67 13.15 -26.09
CA LYS A 332 6.29 14.47 -26.28
C LYS A 332 7.58 14.44 -27.09
N THR A 333 8.34 13.34 -27.03
CA THR A 333 9.65 13.25 -27.67
C THR A 333 9.67 12.46 -28.97
N GLY A 334 8.74 11.52 -29.16
CA GLY A 334 8.68 10.66 -30.34
C GLY A 334 9.88 9.72 -30.48
N ASP A 335 9.89 8.99 -31.60
CA ASP A 335 10.97 8.11 -32.03
C ASP A 335 11.09 8.15 -33.58
N SER A 336 11.88 7.26 -34.18
CA SER A 336 12.07 7.23 -35.64
C SER A 336 10.81 6.84 -36.45
N THR A 337 9.81 6.25 -35.80
CA THR A 337 8.53 5.80 -36.38
C THR A 337 7.34 6.65 -35.94
N HIS A 338 7.46 7.41 -34.85
CA HIS A 338 6.40 8.27 -34.33
C HIS A 338 6.87 9.71 -34.19
N ALA A 339 6.20 10.63 -34.88
CA ALA A 339 6.45 12.07 -34.72
C ALA A 339 6.10 12.54 -33.30
N PRO A 340 6.87 13.49 -32.72
CA PRO A 340 6.56 14.07 -31.42
C PRO A 340 5.17 14.74 -31.39
N ILE A 341 4.51 14.66 -30.23
CA ILE A 341 3.24 15.33 -29.89
C ILE A 341 3.51 16.22 -28.67
N PRO A 342 4.07 17.44 -28.85
CA PRO A 342 4.61 18.24 -27.74
C PRO A 342 3.58 18.66 -26.68
N ASN A 343 2.31 18.77 -27.07
CA ASN A 343 1.20 19.13 -26.21
C ASN A 343 0.46 17.94 -25.61
N TRP A 344 0.93 16.70 -25.81
CA TRP A 344 0.34 15.54 -25.16
C TRP A 344 0.54 15.65 -23.64
N THR A 345 -0.54 15.52 -22.88
CA THR A 345 -0.49 15.50 -21.42
C THR A 345 -1.26 14.30 -20.89
N PRO A 346 -0.71 13.60 -19.87
CA PRO A 346 -1.43 12.51 -19.23
C PRO A 346 -2.61 13.08 -18.44
N TYR A 347 -3.65 12.27 -18.25
CA TYR A 347 -4.81 12.67 -17.44
C TYR A 347 -4.45 12.90 -15.96
N ILE A 348 -3.53 12.11 -15.40
CA ILE A 348 -2.97 12.28 -14.06
C ILE A 348 -1.47 12.56 -14.17
N PRO A 349 -0.89 13.44 -13.33
CA PRO A 349 0.55 13.71 -13.37
C PRO A 349 1.41 12.44 -13.31
N THR A 350 2.40 12.37 -14.20
CA THR A 350 3.31 11.22 -14.32
C THR A 350 4.09 10.98 -13.01
N PRO A 351 4.03 9.76 -12.43
CA PRO A 351 4.85 9.44 -11.27
C PRO A 351 6.36 9.47 -11.57
N PRO A 352 7.21 9.91 -10.63
CA PRO A 352 8.63 10.16 -10.87
C PRO A 352 9.51 8.92 -10.69
N HIS A 353 9.24 7.88 -11.47
CA HIS A 353 10.03 6.65 -11.57
C HIS A 353 9.83 6.00 -12.96
N PRO A 354 10.71 5.08 -13.41
CA PRO A 354 10.57 4.41 -14.71
C PRO A 354 9.22 3.71 -14.87
N GLU A 355 8.82 3.51 -16.12
CA GLU A 355 7.45 3.09 -16.46
C GLU A 355 7.21 1.60 -16.24
N PHE A 356 8.12 0.73 -16.69
CA PHE A 356 7.83 -0.69 -16.89
C PHE A 356 8.35 -1.59 -15.76
N PRO A 357 7.55 -2.53 -15.23
CA PRO A 357 6.10 -2.67 -15.42
C PRO A 357 5.29 -1.79 -14.45
N SER A 358 3.97 -1.91 -14.47
CA SER A 358 3.09 -1.10 -13.63
C SER A 358 3.13 -1.49 -12.16
N GLY A 359 3.52 -0.55 -11.30
CA GLY A 359 3.70 -0.83 -9.87
C GLY A 359 2.40 -1.07 -9.09
N ALA A 360 1.35 -0.31 -9.39
CA ALA A 360 0.06 -0.49 -8.76
C ALA A 360 -0.51 -1.89 -9.08
N VAL A 361 -0.46 -2.29 -10.36
CA VAL A 361 -0.94 -3.61 -10.78
C VAL A 361 -0.11 -4.72 -10.15
N THR A 362 1.22 -4.59 -10.15
CA THR A 362 2.13 -5.59 -9.57
C THR A 362 1.86 -5.84 -8.09
N SER A 363 1.77 -4.77 -7.29
CA SER A 363 1.51 -4.90 -5.85
C SER A 363 0.10 -5.45 -5.57
N PHE A 364 -0.91 -5.01 -6.33
CA PHE A 364 -2.29 -5.44 -6.13
C PHE A 364 -2.52 -6.88 -6.57
N SER A 365 -1.89 -7.34 -7.65
CA SER A 365 -2.00 -8.73 -8.08
C SER A 365 -1.31 -9.69 -7.10
N ALA A 366 -0.18 -9.29 -6.49
CA ALA A 366 0.43 -10.05 -5.40
C ALA A 366 -0.54 -10.22 -4.21
N ALA A 367 -1.20 -9.13 -3.80
CA ALA A 367 -2.20 -9.19 -2.73
C ALA A 367 -3.43 -10.03 -3.10
N ALA A 368 -3.96 -9.87 -4.32
CA ALA A 368 -5.08 -10.65 -4.84
C ALA A 368 -4.77 -12.15 -4.84
N THR A 369 -3.56 -12.54 -5.25
CA THR A 369 -3.07 -13.93 -5.21
C THR A 369 -3.11 -14.51 -3.80
N ILE A 370 -2.65 -13.75 -2.79
CA ILE A 370 -2.74 -14.19 -1.38
C ILE A 370 -4.20 -14.39 -0.94
N LEU A 371 -5.10 -13.45 -1.26
CA LEU A 371 -6.50 -13.56 -0.83
C LEU A 371 -7.29 -14.64 -1.57
N ASN A 372 -7.03 -14.82 -2.87
CA ASN A 372 -7.56 -15.93 -3.66
C ASN A 372 -7.19 -17.28 -3.02
N SER A 373 -5.96 -17.41 -2.51
CA SER A 373 -5.52 -18.62 -1.80
C SER A 373 -6.11 -18.74 -0.39
N ALA A 374 -6.21 -17.64 0.36
CA ALA A 374 -6.60 -17.68 1.77
C ALA A 374 -8.12 -17.78 1.98
N ILE A 375 -8.90 -17.15 1.12
CA ILE A 375 -10.36 -16.98 1.28
C ILE A 375 -11.12 -17.74 0.18
N GLY A 376 -10.56 -17.77 -1.03
CA GLY A 376 -11.15 -18.40 -2.20
C GLY A 376 -11.23 -17.43 -3.39
N LYS A 377 -11.49 -18.00 -4.57
CA LYS A 377 -11.72 -17.22 -5.80
C LYS A 377 -13.17 -16.72 -5.86
N ASN A 378 -13.41 -15.61 -6.56
CA ASN A 378 -14.74 -15.01 -6.76
C ASN A 378 -15.46 -14.64 -5.45
N VAL A 379 -14.71 -14.07 -4.50
CA VAL A 379 -15.26 -13.55 -3.26
C VAL A 379 -15.71 -12.10 -3.49
N PRO A 380 -17.03 -11.81 -3.49
CA PRO A 380 -17.49 -10.45 -3.68
C PRO A 380 -17.22 -9.60 -2.45
N PHE A 381 -16.83 -8.35 -2.67
CA PHE A 381 -16.63 -7.40 -1.58
C PHE A 381 -17.01 -5.99 -2.00
N THR A 382 -17.31 -5.17 -0.99
CA THR A 382 -17.61 -3.74 -1.18
C THR A 382 -16.64 -2.92 -0.35
N ILE A 383 -15.95 -2.02 -1.03
CA ILE A 383 -15.20 -0.94 -0.40
C ILE A 383 -16.20 0.19 -0.12
N PRO A 384 -16.43 0.55 1.15
CA PRO A 384 -17.42 1.57 1.49
C PRO A 384 -17.01 2.95 0.97
N SER A 385 -18.00 3.77 0.65
CA SER A 385 -17.83 5.17 0.28
C SER A 385 -17.06 5.95 1.36
N GLY A 386 -16.29 6.93 0.92
CA GLY A 386 -15.43 7.74 1.77
C GLY A 386 -13.97 7.58 1.36
N GLY A 387 -13.26 8.69 1.27
CA GLY A 387 -11.83 8.71 0.98
C GLY A 387 -11.36 7.94 -0.26
N VAL A 388 -10.04 7.76 -0.43
CA VAL A 388 -9.49 6.92 -1.51
C VAL A 388 -9.60 5.45 -1.10
N TRP A 389 -10.81 4.88 -1.21
CA TRP A 389 -11.10 3.45 -0.98
C TRP A 389 -11.30 3.01 0.49
N GLY A 390 -11.93 3.86 1.29
CA GLY A 390 -12.30 3.55 2.66
C GLY A 390 -12.04 4.70 3.63
N PRO A 391 -12.21 4.48 4.95
CA PRO A 391 -12.26 5.59 5.91
C PRO A 391 -10.89 6.23 6.21
N PHE A 392 -9.81 5.71 5.61
CA PHE A 392 -8.43 6.05 5.96
C PHE A 392 -8.00 7.44 5.50
N CYS A 393 -8.45 7.83 4.30
CA CYS A 393 -7.94 8.97 3.58
C CYS A 393 -9.05 9.91 3.14
N PRO A 394 -9.52 10.86 3.97
CA PRO A 394 -10.61 11.74 3.56
C PRO A 394 -10.19 12.56 2.33
N ILE A 395 -10.85 12.33 1.20
CA ILE A 395 -10.82 13.21 0.02
C ILE A 395 -12.05 14.11 0.08
N GLN A 396 -11.94 15.33 -0.45
CA GLN A 396 -13.13 16.10 -0.82
C GLN A 396 -13.64 15.62 -2.18
N GLY A 397 -14.72 14.83 -2.17
CA GLY A 397 -15.39 14.38 -3.39
C GLY A 397 -16.27 13.16 -3.10
N PRO A 398 -17.40 12.99 -3.81
CA PRO A 398 -18.26 11.83 -3.62
C PRO A 398 -17.66 10.60 -4.31
N ILE A 399 -16.72 9.91 -3.67
CA ILE A 399 -16.41 8.52 -4.05
C ILE A 399 -17.47 7.64 -3.40
N GLY A 400 -18.41 7.17 -4.21
CA GLY A 400 -19.39 6.17 -3.81
C GLY A 400 -18.73 4.85 -3.44
N SER A 401 -19.47 3.95 -2.79
CA SER A 401 -18.97 2.61 -2.52
C SER A 401 -18.64 1.89 -3.83
N LEU A 402 -17.56 1.12 -3.84
CA LEU A 402 -17.10 0.38 -5.01
C LEU A 402 -17.18 -1.11 -4.70
N SER A 403 -17.88 -1.86 -5.55
CA SER A 403 -18.12 -3.28 -5.37
C SER A 403 -17.49 -4.07 -6.50
N PHE A 404 -16.91 -5.21 -6.15
CA PHE A 404 -16.21 -6.11 -7.06
C PHE A 404 -16.68 -7.54 -6.79
N ASP A 405 -16.78 -8.35 -7.85
CA ASP A 405 -17.19 -9.75 -7.74
C ASP A 405 -16.02 -10.66 -7.33
N SER A 406 -14.79 -10.19 -7.51
CA SER A 406 -13.56 -10.89 -7.15
C SER A 406 -12.38 -9.93 -6.88
N TYR A 407 -11.31 -10.44 -6.27
CA TYR A 407 -10.05 -9.70 -6.15
C TYR A 407 -9.42 -9.42 -7.52
N ASP A 408 -9.61 -10.31 -8.49
CA ASP A 408 -9.07 -10.17 -9.84
C ASP A 408 -9.77 -9.03 -10.59
N ASP A 409 -11.08 -8.85 -10.42
CA ASP A 409 -11.82 -7.69 -10.97
C ASP A 409 -11.30 -6.37 -10.38
N PHE A 410 -10.85 -6.39 -9.14
CA PHE A 410 -10.23 -5.23 -8.51
C PHE A 410 -8.84 -4.95 -9.09
N VAL A 411 -8.04 -5.98 -9.40
CA VAL A 411 -6.78 -5.80 -10.14
C VAL A 411 -7.04 -5.23 -11.54
N VAL A 412 -8.03 -5.76 -12.26
CA VAL A 412 -8.45 -5.26 -13.60
C VAL A 412 -8.89 -3.80 -13.54
N TYR A 413 -9.57 -3.40 -12.47
CA TYR A 413 -9.90 -1.99 -12.24
C TYR A 413 -8.64 -1.12 -12.19
N PHE A 414 -7.60 -1.57 -11.49
CA PHE A 414 -6.32 -0.86 -11.44
C PHE A 414 -5.59 -0.86 -12.78
N GLN A 415 -5.61 -1.96 -13.55
CA GLN A 415 -5.05 -1.98 -14.91
C GLN A 415 -5.68 -0.89 -15.79
N LYS A 416 -7.02 -0.86 -15.85
CA LYS A 416 -7.77 0.19 -16.57
C LYS A 416 -7.41 1.58 -16.09
N SER A 417 -7.30 1.75 -14.77
CA SER A 417 -6.97 3.04 -14.19
C SER A 417 -5.60 3.56 -14.59
N ARG A 418 -4.59 2.69 -14.71
CA ARG A 418 -3.24 3.11 -15.11
C ARG A 418 -3.18 3.56 -16.57
N LEU A 419 -3.96 2.92 -17.44
CA LEU A 419 -4.17 3.32 -18.84
C LEU A 419 -4.95 4.63 -18.92
N TYR A 420 -6.12 4.71 -18.28
CA TYR A 420 -6.95 5.93 -18.33
C TYR A 420 -6.27 7.16 -17.70
N ALA A 421 -5.28 6.95 -16.83
CA ALA A 421 -4.46 8.00 -16.25
C ALA A 421 -3.39 8.56 -17.19
N GLY A 422 -3.05 7.88 -18.29
CA GLY A 422 -1.89 8.28 -19.11
C GLY A 422 -0.55 7.87 -18.51
N ALA A 423 -0.55 6.91 -17.58
CA ALA A 423 0.61 6.63 -16.74
C ALA A 423 1.42 5.41 -17.19
N HIS A 424 0.80 4.45 -17.89
CA HIS A 424 1.40 3.19 -18.29
C HIS A 424 0.94 2.73 -19.68
N PHE A 425 1.74 1.90 -20.33
CA PHE A 425 1.35 1.18 -21.55
C PHE A 425 0.60 -0.12 -21.21
N ASN A 426 -0.01 -0.78 -22.20
CA ASN A 426 -0.85 -1.94 -21.98
C ASN A 426 -0.02 -3.18 -21.61
N ASP A 427 1.11 -3.41 -22.27
CA ASP A 427 2.09 -4.42 -21.88
C ASP A 427 2.52 -4.30 -20.41
N SER A 428 2.76 -3.09 -19.93
CA SER A 428 3.22 -2.78 -18.57
C SER A 428 2.19 -3.16 -17.50
N VAL A 429 0.90 -3.00 -17.79
CA VAL A 429 -0.17 -3.44 -16.88
C VAL A 429 -0.46 -4.94 -17.01
N VAL A 430 -0.21 -5.57 -18.16
CA VAL A 430 -0.35 -7.03 -18.33
C VAL A 430 0.80 -7.76 -17.65
N ASP A 431 2.04 -7.33 -17.88
CA ASP A 431 3.22 -7.94 -17.28
C ASP A 431 3.33 -7.59 -15.81
N GLY A 432 2.85 -6.43 -15.37
CA GLY A 432 2.72 -6.12 -13.94
C GLY A 432 1.87 -7.16 -13.20
N LEU A 433 0.77 -7.63 -13.81
CA LEU A 433 -0.05 -8.72 -13.25
C LEU A 433 0.75 -10.02 -13.15
N LYS A 434 1.49 -10.40 -14.20
CA LYS A 434 2.33 -11.63 -14.16
C LYS A 434 3.39 -11.56 -13.07
N VAL A 435 4.03 -10.41 -12.89
CA VAL A 435 5.05 -10.20 -11.85
C VAL A 435 4.41 -10.33 -10.47
N GLY A 436 3.28 -9.66 -10.24
CA GLY A 436 2.56 -9.72 -8.97
C GLY A 436 2.12 -11.14 -8.60
N ASP A 437 1.50 -11.85 -9.55
CA ASP A 437 1.02 -13.22 -9.35
C ASP A 437 2.19 -14.16 -9.06
N SER A 438 3.29 -14.06 -9.81
CA SER A 438 4.48 -14.89 -9.61
C SER A 438 5.10 -14.67 -8.22
N VAL A 439 5.14 -13.43 -7.73
CA VAL A 439 5.60 -13.14 -6.37
C VAL A 439 4.62 -13.67 -5.34
N GLY A 440 3.32 -13.45 -5.51
CA GLY A 440 2.29 -13.98 -4.61
C GLY A 440 2.34 -15.51 -4.48
N ASP A 441 2.44 -16.22 -5.60
CA ASP A 441 2.58 -17.67 -5.65
C ASP A 441 3.88 -18.14 -4.96
N TYR A 442 5.00 -17.43 -5.21
CA TYR A 442 6.26 -17.74 -4.55
C TYR A 442 6.17 -17.56 -3.03
N VAL A 443 5.53 -16.48 -2.57
CA VAL A 443 5.27 -16.25 -1.14
C VAL A 443 4.42 -17.35 -0.54
N LEU A 444 3.35 -17.78 -1.21
CA LEU A 444 2.50 -18.88 -0.75
C LEU A 444 3.26 -20.20 -0.65
N ALA A 445 4.05 -20.53 -1.67
CA ALA A 445 4.82 -21.77 -1.74
C ALA A 445 5.95 -21.84 -0.71
N ASN A 446 6.52 -20.69 -0.31
CA ASN A 446 7.68 -20.61 0.56
C ASN A 446 7.37 -19.98 1.94
N TRP A 447 6.10 -19.77 2.27
CA TRP A 447 5.73 -19.17 3.55
C TRP A 447 6.19 -20.05 4.73
N GLY A 448 7.08 -19.52 5.56
CA GLY A 448 7.65 -20.26 6.69
C GLY A 448 8.68 -21.32 6.30
N VAL A 449 9.11 -21.35 5.05
CA VAL A 449 10.24 -22.16 4.55
C VAL A 449 11.52 -21.33 4.60
N GLU A 450 12.66 -21.98 4.85
CA GLU A 450 13.97 -21.34 4.82
C GLU A 450 14.38 -21.00 3.38
N VAL A 451 14.48 -19.71 3.07
CA VAL A 451 14.95 -19.21 1.76
C VAL A 451 16.30 -18.50 1.93
N PRO A 452 17.33 -18.82 1.12
CA PRO A 452 18.70 -18.30 1.32
C PRO A 452 18.89 -16.77 1.25
N ALA A 453 17.88 -16.00 0.81
CA ALA A 453 17.99 -14.56 0.58
C ALA A 453 16.75 -13.75 1.00
N GLY A 454 15.84 -14.32 1.80
CA GLY A 454 14.66 -13.64 2.33
C GLY A 454 14.77 -13.34 3.84
N VAL A 455 14.30 -12.17 4.28
CA VAL A 455 14.20 -11.76 5.70
C VAL A 455 13.03 -12.43 6.44
N LEU A 456 12.23 -13.28 5.78
CA LEU A 456 11.32 -14.18 6.49
C LEU A 456 12.15 -15.01 7.45
N PRO A 457 11.70 -15.13 8.70
CA PRO A 457 12.56 -15.60 9.75
C PRO A 457 13.02 -17.02 9.43
N LYS A 458 14.33 -17.25 9.55
CA LYS A 458 14.91 -18.60 9.73
C LYS A 458 13.95 -19.48 10.52
N SER A 459 13.85 -20.77 10.19
CA SER A 459 13.21 -21.76 11.07
C SER A 459 13.78 -21.70 12.51
N THR A 460 15.05 -21.31 12.66
CA THR A 460 15.69 -21.02 13.96
C THR A 460 15.10 -19.83 14.72
N TYR A 461 14.41 -18.87 14.08
CA TYR A 461 13.71 -17.77 14.76
C TYR A 461 12.47 -18.24 15.50
N LEU A 462 11.73 -19.21 14.97
CA LEU A 462 10.68 -19.90 15.73
C LEU A 462 11.26 -20.53 17.01
N THR A 463 12.55 -20.89 16.98
CA THR A 463 13.32 -21.46 18.09
C THR A 463 13.88 -20.41 19.06
N VAL A 464 14.39 -19.26 18.60
CA VAL A 464 14.81 -18.13 19.47
C VAL A 464 13.62 -17.59 20.29
N PHE A 465 12.42 -17.55 19.70
CA PHE A 465 11.20 -17.20 20.45
C PHE A 465 10.66 -18.36 21.31
N ALA A 466 11.12 -19.59 21.09
CA ALA A 466 10.87 -20.73 21.98
C ALA A 466 11.87 -20.80 23.16
N GLU A 467 12.99 -20.09 23.07
CA GLU A 467 13.96 -19.86 24.16
C GLU A 467 13.59 -18.66 25.04
N LEU A 468 12.50 -17.95 24.72
CA LEU A 468 11.93 -16.96 25.63
C LEU A 468 11.62 -17.64 26.98
N PRO A 469 12.10 -17.09 28.10
CA PRO A 469 12.03 -17.78 29.37
C PRO A 469 10.61 -18.12 29.77
N LYS A 470 10.40 -19.37 30.18
CA LYS A 470 9.09 -19.91 30.57
C LYS A 470 8.53 -19.25 31.84
N VAL A 471 9.37 -18.51 32.58
CA VAL A 471 9.04 -17.84 33.84
C VAL A 471 9.31 -16.34 33.72
N GLN A 472 8.35 -15.52 34.17
CA GLN A 472 8.29 -14.06 34.03
C GLN A 472 9.52 -13.29 34.57
N THR A 473 10.32 -13.91 35.44
CA THR A 473 11.48 -13.33 36.12
C THR A 473 12.79 -13.44 35.33
N GLU A 474 12.83 -14.22 34.26
CA GLU A 474 14.05 -14.55 33.51
C GLU A 474 14.21 -13.74 32.21
N PHE A 475 13.18 -12.99 31.79
CA PHE A 475 13.17 -12.25 30.53
C PHE A 475 13.63 -10.79 30.69
N ASP A 476 14.80 -10.47 30.10
CA ASP A 476 15.36 -9.12 29.99
C ASP A 476 15.34 -8.63 28.52
N PRO A 477 14.39 -7.76 28.13
CA PRO A 477 14.27 -7.28 26.76
C PRO A 477 15.42 -6.37 26.31
N ILE A 478 16.25 -5.85 27.23
CA ILE A 478 17.38 -4.96 26.88
C ILE A 478 18.52 -5.74 26.24
N ARG A 479 18.65 -7.05 26.52
CA ARG A 479 19.70 -7.91 25.94
C ARG A 479 19.54 -8.18 24.44
N LEU A 480 18.35 -7.97 23.88
CA LEU A 480 18.08 -8.09 22.44
C LEU A 480 18.34 -6.77 21.70
N VAL A 481 18.75 -5.71 22.41
CA VAL A 481 18.90 -4.36 21.85
C VAL A 481 20.35 -4.03 21.47
N TYR A 482 21.32 -4.90 21.80
CA TYR A 482 22.76 -4.66 21.63
C TYR A 482 23.47 -5.73 20.82
#